data_AF-A0A7C8YHY8-F1
#
_entry.id   AF-A0A7C8YHY8-F1
#
_cell.length_a   1.000
_cell.length_b   1.000
_cell.length_c   1.000
_cell.angle_alpha   90.00
_cell.angle_beta   90.00
_cell.angle_gamma   90.00
#
_symmetry.space_group_name_H-M   'P 1'
#
loop_
_entity.id
_entity.type
_entity.pdbx_description
1 polymer ?
#
loop_
_entity_poly.entity_id
_entity_poly.type
_entity_poly.pdbx_seq_one_letter_code
_entity_poly.pdbx_strand_id
1 'polypeptide(L)'
;PLLAFPPHFAVVAATEKIEIERRERMEKALEELERVQTRILERIAELERAHLSDSGQLSSSLSLSSADDATAARLSAILRSNGVRDFSFKSVPFDYYDRPLEVRRDLLDAASIHHLCKSIVLVNTQAQSHVIDCSNRNNSKYYVVVVQYTAKFNAEMVKNYLYSLNEGKVPKKKFNLRLAPEEISNDLT
;
A
#
# COMPACT_ATOMS: atom_id res chain seq x y z
N PRO A 1 70.12 7.36 -47.82
CA PRO A 1 68.76 7.96 -47.90
C PRO A 1 67.94 7.60 -46.65
N LEU A 2 68.13 8.37 -45.58
CA LEU A 2 67.28 8.32 -44.38
C LEU A 2 66.14 9.31 -44.61
N LEU A 3 64.95 8.82 -44.95
CA LEU A 3 63.74 9.64 -44.99
C LEU A 3 63.39 10.03 -43.55
N ALA A 4 63.84 11.21 -43.13
CA ALA A 4 63.41 11.83 -41.88
C ALA A 4 61.94 12.21 -42.03
N PHE A 5 61.05 11.50 -41.35
CA PHE A 5 59.63 11.81 -41.31
C PHE A 5 59.41 13.19 -40.66
N PRO A 6 58.55 14.06 -41.23
CA PRO A 6 58.33 15.41 -40.72
C PRO A 6 57.68 15.38 -39.31
N PRO A 7 58.05 16.32 -38.42
CA PRO A 7 57.63 16.33 -37.01
C PRO A 7 56.11 16.39 -36.80
N HIS A 8 55.36 16.91 -37.77
CA HIS A 8 53.89 16.96 -37.73
C HIS A 8 53.25 15.57 -37.85
N PHE A 9 53.92 14.61 -38.49
CA PHE A 9 53.41 13.23 -38.64
C PHE A 9 53.61 12.41 -37.35
N ALA A 10 54.67 12.71 -36.59
CA ALA A 10 54.95 12.06 -35.31
C ALA A 10 53.97 12.48 -34.20
N VAL A 11 53.52 13.74 -34.19
CA VAL A 11 52.53 14.24 -33.21
C VAL A 11 51.15 13.62 -33.45
N VAL A 12 50.71 13.53 -34.71
CA VAL A 12 49.42 12.89 -35.06
C VAL A 12 49.43 11.40 -34.69
N ALA A 13 50.53 10.69 -34.98
CA ALA A 13 50.67 9.28 -34.59
C ALA A 13 50.70 9.09 -33.07
N ALA A 14 51.28 10.03 -32.30
CA ALA A 14 51.28 9.98 -30.85
C ALA A 14 49.88 10.22 -30.26
N THR A 15 49.10 11.16 -30.81
CA THR A 15 47.72 11.42 -30.38
C THR A 15 46.79 10.24 -30.69
N GLU A 16 46.94 9.63 -31.87
CA GLU A 16 46.15 8.46 -32.29
C GLU A 16 46.45 7.24 -31.40
N LYS A 17 47.73 7.03 -31.05
CA LYS A 17 48.14 5.98 -30.11
C LYS A 17 47.54 6.16 -28.71
N ILE A 18 47.48 7.39 -28.21
CA ILE A 18 46.88 7.70 -26.89
C ILE A 18 45.37 7.44 -26.91
N GLU A 19 44.67 7.77 -28.00
CA GLU A 19 43.24 7.52 -28.13
C GLU A 19 42.92 6.02 -28.21
N ILE A 20 43.74 5.24 -28.93
CA ILE A 20 43.63 3.77 -28.98
C ILE A 20 43.81 3.17 -27.58
N GLU A 21 44.87 3.54 -26.86
CA GLU A 21 45.11 3.05 -25.48
C GLU A 21 44.00 3.48 -24.49
N ARG A 22 43.35 4.62 -24.73
CA ARG A 22 42.21 5.07 -23.93
C ARG A 22 40.96 4.24 -24.23
N ARG A 23 40.75 3.89 -25.50
CA ARG A 23 39.62 3.04 -25.94
C ARG A 23 39.74 1.63 -25.39
N GLU A 24 40.93 1.03 -25.45
CA GLU A 24 41.19 -0.29 -24.87
C GLU A 24 41.00 -0.32 -23.34
N ARG A 25 41.38 0.75 -22.65
CA ARG A 25 41.11 0.89 -21.21
C ARG A 25 39.62 0.99 -20.89
N MET A 26 38.87 1.71 -21.73
CA MET A 26 37.42 1.86 -21.57
C MET A 26 36.68 0.55 -21.84
N GLU A 27 37.11 -0.22 -22.84
CA GLU A 27 36.56 -1.53 -23.17
C GLU A 27 36.80 -2.53 -22.03
N LYS A 28 38.03 -2.61 -21.49
CA LYS A 28 38.33 -3.42 -20.30
C LYS A 28 37.50 -3.03 -19.09
N ALA A 29 37.32 -1.72 -18.85
CA ALA A 29 36.49 -1.24 -17.75
C ALA A 29 35.01 -1.61 -17.93
N LEU A 30 34.52 -1.65 -19.18
CA LEU A 30 33.15 -2.05 -19.50
C LEU A 30 32.95 -3.56 -19.27
N GLU A 31 33.89 -4.39 -19.70
CA GLU A 31 33.86 -5.84 -19.45
C GLU A 31 33.88 -6.16 -17.95
N GLU A 32 34.72 -5.46 -17.17
CA GLU A 32 34.74 -5.61 -15.72
C GLU A 32 33.40 -5.18 -15.09
N LEU A 33 32.81 -4.08 -15.57
CA LEU A 33 31.52 -3.60 -15.08
C LEU A 33 30.40 -4.60 -15.37
N GLU A 34 30.33 -5.14 -16.58
CA GLU A 34 29.34 -6.15 -16.97
C GLU A 34 29.48 -7.41 -16.11
N ARG A 35 30.72 -7.88 -15.90
CA ARG A 35 31.00 -9.02 -15.02
C ARG A 35 30.52 -8.78 -13.58
N VAL A 36 30.76 -7.58 -13.04
CA VAL A 36 30.33 -7.23 -11.69
C VAL A 36 28.80 -7.14 -11.61
N GLN A 37 28.15 -6.52 -12.61
CA GLN A 37 26.69 -6.41 -12.66
C GLN A 37 26.02 -7.78 -12.70
N THR A 38 26.48 -8.69 -13.57
CA THR A 38 25.95 -10.06 -13.66
C THR A 38 26.08 -10.80 -12.33
N ARG A 39 27.25 -10.70 -11.67
CA ARG A 39 27.47 -11.32 -10.36
C ARG A 39 26.56 -10.76 -9.27
N ILE A 40 26.26 -9.45 -9.31
CA ILE A 40 25.32 -8.82 -8.36
C ILE A 40 23.91 -9.36 -8.61
N LEU A 41 23.46 -9.42 -9.86
CA LEU A 41 22.14 -9.92 -10.21
C LEU A 41 21.96 -11.39 -9.82
N GLU A 42 22.96 -12.23 -10.06
CA GLU A 42 22.95 -13.63 -9.61
C GLU A 42 22.80 -13.75 -8.10
N ARG A 43 23.55 -12.94 -7.35
CA ARG A 43 23.50 -12.94 -5.88
C ARG A 43 22.17 -12.43 -5.33
N ILE A 44 21.56 -11.45 -5.98
CA ILE A 44 20.19 -11.00 -5.65
C ILE A 44 19.21 -12.14 -5.90
N ALA A 45 19.27 -12.80 -7.05
CA ALA A 45 18.37 -13.91 -7.38
C ALA A 45 18.53 -15.12 -6.44
N GLU A 46 19.74 -15.37 -5.92
CA GLU A 46 20.00 -16.38 -4.88
C GLU A 46 19.39 -15.97 -3.54
N LEU A 47 19.58 -14.71 -3.13
CA LEU A 47 19.01 -14.17 -1.89
C LEU A 47 17.49 -14.17 -1.92
N GLU A 48 16.87 -13.81 -3.04
CA GLU A 48 15.42 -13.87 -3.22
C GLU A 48 14.88 -15.31 -3.09
N ARG A 49 15.55 -16.29 -3.71
CA ARG A 49 15.19 -17.71 -3.58
C ARG A 49 15.33 -18.24 -2.15
N ALA A 50 16.39 -17.82 -1.45
CA ALA A 50 16.59 -18.17 -0.05
C ALA A 50 15.49 -17.55 0.84
N HIS A 51 15.15 -16.28 0.62
CA HIS A 51 14.12 -15.58 1.39
C HIS A 51 12.71 -16.13 1.14
N LEU A 52 12.39 -16.54 -0.09
CA LEU A 52 11.14 -17.25 -0.40
C LEU A 52 11.04 -18.61 0.30
N SER A 53 12.16 -19.31 0.47
CA SER A 53 12.21 -20.59 1.19
C SER A 53 12.13 -20.41 2.71
N ASP A 54 12.74 -19.35 3.23
CA ASP A 54 12.75 -19.02 4.67
C ASP A 54 11.40 -18.44 5.12
N SER A 55 10.73 -17.67 4.25
CA SER A 55 9.36 -17.20 4.49
C SER A 55 8.34 -18.35 4.55
N GLY A 56 8.66 -19.51 3.96
CA GLY A 56 7.90 -20.76 4.13
C GLY A 56 8.09 -21.44 5.49
N GLN A 57 9.22 -21.21 6.17
CA GLN A 57 9.48 -21.75 7.51
C GLN A 57 9.08 -20.78 8.63
N LEU A 58 9.18 -19.46 8.44
CA LEU A 58 8.69 -18.47 9.41
C LEU A 58 7.15 -18.44 9.49
N SER A 59 6.45 -18.91 8.45
CA SER A 59 5.01 -19.13 8.49
C SER A 59 4.58 -20.32 9.36
N SER A 60 5.51 -21.19 9.77
CA SER A 60 5.22 -22.37 10.59
C SER A 60 5.34 -22.14 12.10
N SER A 61 5.95 -21.03 12.54
CA SER A 61 6.17 -20.72 13.97
C SER A 61 5.35 -19.56 14.53
N LEU A 62 4.52 -18.90 13.72
CA LEU A 62 3.50 -17.95 14.17
C LEU A 62 2.12 -18.46 13.74
N SER A 63 1.70 -19.56 14.34
CA SER A 63 0.29 -19.96 14.38
C SER A 63 -0.50 -18.97 15.23
N LEU A 64 -0.81 -17.81 14.64
CA LEU A 64 -1.91 -16.93 15.03
C LEU A 64 -3.05 -17.21 14.03
N SER A 65 -4.14 -17.76 14.56
CA SER A 65 -5.50 -17.86 13.99
C SER A 65 -5.64 -17.98 12.47
N SER A 66 -5.99 -19.19 12.00
CA SER A 66 -6.50 -19.47 10.64
C SER A 66 -7.69 -18.57 10.21
N ALA A 67 -8.36 -17.92 11.16
CA ALA A 67 -9.46 -17.00 10.91
C ALA A 67 -9.02 -15.65 10.31
N ASP A 68 -7.84 -15.15 10.68
CA ASP A 68 -7.33 -13.87 10.17
C ASP A 68 -6.93 -14.01 8.70
N ASP A 69 -6.31 -15.13 8.36
CA ASP A 69 -5.97 -15.50 6.98
C ASP A 69 -7.24 -15.71 6.13
N ALA A 70 -8.28 -16.34 6.69
CA ALA A 70 -9.57 -16.50 6.01
C ALA A 70 -10.24 -15.15 5.70
N THR A 71 -10.18 -14.18 6.61
CA THR A 71 -10.73 -12.84 6.41
C THR A 71 -9.94 -12.06 5.36
N ALA A 72 -8.61 -12.09 5.43
CA ALA A 72 -7.74 -11.46 4.44
C ALA A 72 -7.95 -12.05 3.04
N ALA A 73 -8.08 -13.38 2.92
CA ALA A 73 -8.37 -14.07 1.66
C ALA A 73 -9.75 -13.65 1.10
N ARG A 74 -10.78 -13.60 1.95
CA ARG A 74 -12.13 -13.15 1.55
C ARG A 74 -12.11 -11.70 1.04
N LEU A 75 -11.47 -10.79 1.76
CA LEU A 75 -11.36 -9.39 1.34
C LEU A 75 -10.53 -9.24 0.06
N SER A 76 -9.44 -10.01 -0.08
CA SER A 76 -8.62 -10.04 -1.31
C SER A 76 -9.44 -10.45 -2.53
N ALA A 77 -10.30 -11.46 -2.39
CA ALA A 77 -11.18 -11.91 -3.47
C ALA A 77 -12.20 -10.82 -3.88
N ILE A 78 -12.78 -10.11 -2.89
CA ILE A 78 -13.71 -9.00 -3.14
C ILE A 78 -13.00 -7.84 -3.84
N LEU A 79 -11.80 -7.45 -3.39
CA LEU A 79 -11.05 -6.36 -4.01
C LEU A 79 -10.71 -6.67 -5.47
N ARG A 80 -10.20 -7.89 -5.74
CA ARG A 80 -9.86 -8.33 -7.09
C ARG A 80 -11.08 -8.42 -8.01
N SER A 81 -12.22 -8.92 -7.52
CA SER A 81 -13.45 -9.00 -8.31
C SER A 81 -14.02 -7.62 -8.67
N ASN A 82 -13.71 -6.60 -7.86
CA ASN A 82 -14.06 -5.20 -8.13
C ASN A 82 -12.95 -4.44 -8.91
N GLY A 83 -11.94 -5.14 -9.42
CA GLY A 83 -10.90 -4.55 -10.27
C GLY A 83 -9.74 -3.88 -9.53
N VAL A 84 -9.70 -3.97 -8.19
CA VAL A 84 -8.57 -3.49 -7.39
C VAL A 84 -7.49 -4.56 -7.37
N ARG A 85 -6.36 -4.29 -8.03
CA ARG A 85 -5.25 -5.27 -8.17
C ARG A 85 -4.08 -4.98 -7.23
N ASP A 86 -3.87 -3.70 -6.91
CA ASP A 86 -2.73 -3.25 -6.11
C ASP A 86 -3.19 -2.98 -4.67
N PHE A 87 -3.02 -3.97 -3.80
CA PHE A 87 -3.28 -3.86 -2.37
C PHE A 87 -2.40 -4.84 -1.59
N SER A 88 -2.12 -4.53 -0.33
CA SER A 88 -1.39 -5.38 0.60
C SER A 88 -2.04 -5.35 1.97
N PHE A 89 -2.26 -6.51 2.57
CA PHE A 89 -2.63 -6.62 3.98
C PHE A 89 -1.36 -6.67 4.83
N LYS A 90 -1.37 -5.98 5.97
CA LYS A 90 -0.24 -5.92 6.90
C LYS A 90 -0.66 -6.38 8.28
N SER A 91 0.08 -7.32 8.83
CA SER A 91 -0.03 -7.70 10.24
C SER A 91 0.67 -6.63 11.09
N VAL A 92 0.02 -6.22 12.17
CA VAL A 92 0.52 -5.21 13.10
C VAL A 92 0.64 -5.81 14.50
N PRO A 93 1.53 -5.28 15.36
CA PRO A 93 1.62 -5.71 16.76
C PRO A 93 0.29 -5.60 17.52
N PHE A 94 0.12 -6.41 18.58
CA PHE A 94 -1.13 -6.43 19.37
C PHE A 94 -1.46 -5.07 20.01
N ASP A 95 -0.44 -4.26 20.33
CA ASP A 95 -0.56 -2.93 20.93
C ASP A 95 -0.70 -1.80 19.88
N TYR A 96 -0.99 -2.16 18.62
CA TYR A 96 -1.10 -1.20 17.51
C TYR A 96 -2.03 -0.01 17.81
N TYR A 97 -3.18 -0.26 18.44
CA TYR A 97 -4.16 0.79 18.76
C TYR A 97 -3.80 1.64 19.98
N ASP A 98 -2.79 1.24 20.76
CA ASP A 98 -2.28 2.01 21.90
C ASP A 98 -1.11 2.94 21.49
N ARG A 99 -0.48 2.65 20.35
CA ARG A 99 0.64 3.43 19.81
C ARG A 99 0.19 4.79 19.23
N PRO A 100 1.07 5.81 19.22
CA PRO A 100 0.78 7.09 18.58
C PRO A 100 0.63 6.95 17.05
N LEU A 101 -0.03 7.91 16.39
CA LEU A 101 -0.37 7.83 14.96
C LEU A 101 0.87 7.78 14.06
N GLU A 102 1.96 8.41 14.47
CA GLU A 102 3.24 8.44 13.75
C GLU A 102 3.83 7.02 13.66
N VAL A 103 3.77 6.28 14.77
CA VAL A 103 4.24 4.89 14.80
C VAL A 103 3.32 3.99 13.97
N ARG A 104 2.01 4.22 14.02
CA ARG A 104 1.06 3.47 13.17
C ARG A 104 1.29 3.72 11.69
N ARG A 105 1.60 4.97 11.31
CA ARG A 105 1.98 5.34 9.95
C ARG A 105 3.17 4.51 9.50
N ASP A 106 4.22 4.46 10.32
CA ASP A 106 5.44 3.74 10.00
C ASP A 106 5.20 2.23 9.88
N LEU A 107 4.42 1.63 10.80
CA LEU A 107 4.04 0.21 10.72
C LEU A 107 3.26 -0.15 9.45
N LEU A 108 2.44 0.78 8.95
CA LEU A 108 1.65 0.59 7.74
C LEU A 108 2.34 1.07 6.46
N ASP A 109 3.56 1.59 6.52
CA ASP A 109 4.25 2.33 5.43
C ASP A 109 3.36 3.38 4.75
N ALA A 110 2.54 4.08 5.54
CA ALA A 110 1.72 5.16 5.01
C ALA A 110 2.58 6.42 4.76
N ALA A 111 2.36 7.14 3.66
CA ALA A 111 3.13 8.35 3.35
C ALA A 111 2.95 9.49 4.38
N SER A 112 1.82 9.50 5.11
CA SER A 112 1.51 10.50 6.14
C SER A 112 0.44 9.97 7.10
N ILE A 113 0.37 10.52 8.31
CA ILE A 113 -0.69 10.22 9.28
C ILE A 113 -2.09 10.56 8.73
N HIS A 114 -2.18 11.48 7.76
CA HIS A 114 -3.43 11.85 7.11
C HIS A 114 -3.93 10.79 6.11
N HIS A 115 -3.10 9.82 5.73
CA HIS A 115 -3.53 8.67 4.92
C HIS A 115 -4.08 7.52 5.78
N LEU A 116 -3.94 7.60 7.11
CA LEU A 116 -4.53 6.63 8.01
C LEU A 116 -6.03 6.89 8.15
N CYS A 117 -6.81 5.87 7.81
CA CYS A 117 -8.27 5.89 7.91
C CYS A 117 -8.76 4.86 8.92
N LYS A 118 -9.91 5.15 9.53
CA LYS A 118 -10.69 4.22 10.33
C LYS A 118 -12.10 4.11 9.78
N SER A 119 -12.63 2.90 9.81
CA SER A 119 -14.05 2.64 9.55
C SER A 119 -14.81 2.73 10.86
N ILE A 120 -15.94 3.43 10.85
CA ILE A 120 -16.81 3.60 12.01
C ILE A 120 -18.21 3.12 11.63
N VAL A 121 -18.79 2.25 12.44
CA VAL A 121 -20.18 1.81 12.29
C VAL A 121 -21.11 2.77 13.05
N LEU A 122 -22.11 3.29 12.35
CA LEU A 122 -23.15 4.16 12.88
C LEU A 122 -24.49 3.46 12.84
N VAL A 123 -25.31 3.68 13.87
CA VAL A 123 -26.70 3.24 13.95
C VAL A 123 -27.65 4.44 13.84
N ASN A 124 -28.65 4.34 12.98
CA ASN A 124 -29.74 5.29 12.91
C ASN A 124 -30.85 4.94 13.92
N THR A 125 -30.81 5.60 15.08
CA THR A 125 -31.77 5.37 16.18
C THR A 125 -33.19 5.83 15.89
N GLN A 126 -33.38 6.67 14.86
CA GLN A 126 -34.69 7.19 14.45
C GLN A 126 -35.16 6.59 13.12
N ALA A 127 -34.52 5.50 12.68
CA ALA A 127 -34.97 4.71 11.54
C ALA A 127 -36.43 4.25 11.77
N GLN A 128 -37.20 4.17 10.68
CA GLN A 128 -38.58 3.68 10.76
C GLN A 128 -38.58 2.20 11.13
N SER A 129 -39.65 1.70 11.76
CA SER A 129 -39.73 0.32 12.25
C SER A 129 -39.57 -0.75 11.14
N HIS A 130 -39.87 -0.41 9.88
CA HIS A 130 -39.66 -1.29 8.73
C HIS A 130 -38.22 -1.30 8.21
N VAL A 131 -37.38 -0.35 8.64
CA VAL A 131 -35.96 -0.24 8.24
C VAL A 131 -35.13 -0.92 9.32
N ILE A 132 -34.99 -2.24 9.17
CA ILE A 132 -34.26 -3.07 10.12
C ILE A 132 -32.86 -3.46 9.63
N ASP A 133 -32.61 -3.30 8.33
CA ASP A 133 -31.45 -3.86 7.63
C ASP A 133 -30.66 -2.80 6.83
N CYS A 134 -29.74 -3.31 6.00
CA CYS A 134 -28.86 -2.53 5.12
C CYS A 134 -29.31 -2.59 3.64
N SER A 135 -30.57 -2.99 3.37
CA SER A 135 -31.04 -3.27 2.00
C SER A 135 -31.16 -2.01 1.13
N ASN A 136 -31.46 -0.86 1.74
CA ASN A 136 -31.56 0.41 1.03
C ASN A 136 -30.40 1.34 1.39
N ARG A 137 -29.43 1.49 0.49
CA ARG A 137 -28.26 2.38 0.68
C ARG A 137 -28.63 3.81 1.09
N ASN A 138 -29.78 4.32 0.64
CA ASN A 138 -30.21 5.68 0.94
C ASN A 138 -30.95 5.77 2.29
N ASN A 139 -31.50 4.67 2.79
CA ASN A 139 -32.25 4.63 4.04
C ASN A 139 -32.05 3.27 4.75
N SER A 140 -30.84 3.04 5.25
CA SER A 140 -30.45 1.88 6.04
C SER A 140 -30.48 2.17 7.54
N LYS A 141 -30.56 1.11 8.35
CA LYS A 141 -30.42 1.22 9.82
C LYS A 141 -28.97 1.46 10.23
N TYR A 142 -28.01 0.88 9.52
CA TYR A 142 -26.59 0.97 9.81
C TYR A 142 -25.81 1.60 8.65
N TYR A 143 -24.76 2.35 8.98
CA TYR A 143 -23.87 2.96 8.00
C TYR A 143 -22.42 2.78 8.44
N VAL A 144 -21.55 2.37 7.51
CA VAL A 144 -20.10 2.41 7.71
C VAL A 144 -19.58 3.71 7.12
N VAL A 145 -18.85 4.49 7.92
CA VAL A 145 -18.21 5.74 7.50
C VAL A 145 -16.71 5.60 7.66
N VAL A 146 -15.98 5.82 6.57
CA VAL A 146 -14.52 5.84 6.57
C VAL A 146 -14.05 7.27 6.77
N VAL A 147 -13.26 7.52 7.81
CA VAL A 147 -12.70 8.85 8.14
C VAL A 147 -11.22 8.76 8.46
N GLN A 148 -10.48 9.84 8.22
CA GLN A 148 -9.08 9.92 8.63
C GLN A 148 -8.95 9.94 10.15
N TYR A 149 -7.86 9.39 10.69
CA TYR A 149 -7.57 9.42 12.14
C TYR A 149 -7.44 10.85 12.67
N THR A 150 -6.91 11.77 11.88
CA THR A 150 -6.75 13.18 12.26
C THR A 150 -8.05 13.99 12.14
N ALA A 151 -9.06 13.46 11.44
CA ALA A 151 -10.31 14.17 11.23
C ALA A 151 -11.29 13.90 12.38
N LYS A 152 -11.98 14.95 12.82
CA LYS A 152 -13.10 14.80 13.76
C LYS A 152 -14.33 14.35 13.00
N PHE A 153 -14.93 13.25 13.45
CA PHE A 153 -16.19 12.77 12.88
C PHE A 153 -17.31 13.79 13.13
N ASN A 154 -18.01 14.19 12.06
CA ASN A 154 -19.12 15.13 12.12
C ASN A 154 -20.43 14.44 11.67
N ALA A 155 -21.25 14.05 12.65
CA ALA A 155 -22.53 13.40 12.41
C ALA A 155 -23.52 14.26 11.61
N GLU A 156 -23.44 15.58 11.72
CA GLU A 156 -24.33 16.50 11.00
C GLU A 156 -24.04 16.52 9.50
N MET A 157 -22.77 16.45 9.11
CA MET A 157 -22.40 16.35 7.70
C MET A 157 -22.97 15.07 7.08
N VAL A 158 -22.84 13.93 7.77
CA VAL A 158 -23.37 12.65 7.29
C VAL A 158 -24.90 12.71 7.19
N LYS A 159 -25.57 13.28 8.19
CA LYS A 159 -27.02 13.51 8.19
C LYS A 159 -27.46 14.35 6.99
N ASN A 160 -26.76 15.45 6.71
CA ASN A 160 -27.07 16.34 5.59
C ASN A 160 -26.81 15.67 4.24
N TYR A 161 -25.75 14.86 4.15
CA TYR A 161 -25.42 14.09 2.96
C TYR A 161 -26.51 13.04 2.66
N LEU A 162 -26.92 12.25 3.65
CA LEU A 162 -28.01 11.27 3.50
C LEU A 162 -29.34 11.94 3.14
N TYR A 163 -29.65 13.08 3.74
CA TYR A 163 -30.86 13.84 3.39
C TYR A 163 -30.85 14.28 1.92
N SER A 164 -29.70 14.74 1.43
CA SER A 164 -29.52 15.16 0.04
C SER A 164 -29.65 13.98 -0.94
N LEU A 165 -29.09 12.81 -0.58
CA LEU A 165 -29.23 11.58 -1.37
C LEU A 165 -30.68 11.08 -1.47
N ASN A 166 -31.52 11.38 -0.49
CA ASN A 166 -32.94 11.01 -0.51
C ASN A 166 -33.82 12.04 -1.22
N GLU A 167 -33.23 13.09 -1.84
CA GLU A 167 -33.98 14.16 -2.52
C GLU A 167 -35.06 14.79 -1.62
N GLY A 168 -34.83 14.80 -0.30
CA GLY A 168 -35.79 15.30 0.68
C GLY A 168 -37.00 14.40 0.98
N LYS A 169 -37.09 13.20 0.38
CA LYS A 169 -38.18 12.22 0.61
C LYS A 169 -38.23 11.72 2.06
N VAL A 170 -37.07 11.63 2.71
CA VAL A 170 -36.96 11.25 4.13
C VAL A 170 -36.68 12.50 4.97
N PRO A 171 -37.51 12.83 5.98
CA PRO A 171 -37.28 13.99 6.83
C PRO A 171 -35.94 13.91 7.58
N LYS A 172 -35.22 15.04 7.69
CA LYS A 172 -33.94 15.12 8.44
C LYS A 172 -33.99 14.55 9.86
N LYS A 173 -35.15 14.68 10.52
CA LYS A 173 -35.37 14.18 11.89
C LYS A 173 -35.27 12.65 12.01
N LYS A 174 -35.42 11.93 10.89
CA LYS A 174 -35.31 10.46 10.83
C LYS A 174 -33.88 9.96 10.69
N PHE A 175 -32.90 10.85 10.57
CA PHE A 175 -31.48 10.52 10.55
C PHE A 175 -30.85 10.98 11.86
N ASN A 176 -30.89 10.10 12.87
CA ASN A 176 -30.21 10.30 14.15
C ASN A 176 -29.11 9.24 14.30
N LEU A 177 -27.97 9.56 13.71
CA LEU A 177 -26.80 8.68 13.65
C LEU A 177 -26.02 8.76 14.96
N ARG A 178 -25.84 7.61 15.59
CA ARG A 178 -24.99 7.42 16.78
C ARG A 178 -23.97 6.34 16.51
N LEU A 179 -22.88 6.34 17.27
CA LEU A 179 -21.93 5.21 17.24
C LEU A 179 -22.67 3.92 17.62
N ALA A 180 -22.44 2.86 16.86
CA ALA A 180 -22.98 1.55 17.20
C ALA A 180 -22.31 1.05 18.50
N PRO A 181 -23.08 0.39 19.39
CA PRO A 181 -22.51 -0.41 20.48
C PRO A 181 -21.54 -1.46 19.95
N GLU A 182 -20.58 -1.88 20.77
CA GLU A 182 -19.52 -2.80 20.39
C GLU A 182 -20.07 -4.16 19.94
N GLU A 183 -21.10 -4.67 20.62
CA GLU A 183 -21.73 -5.95 20.29
C GLU A 183 -22.32 -5.92 18.87
N ILE A 184 -23.01 -4.84 18.53
CA ILE A 184 -23.61 -4.64 17.20
C ILE A 184 -22.54 -4.40 16.15
N SER A 185 -21.44 -3.72 16.50
CA SER A 185 -20.33 -3.50 15.57
C SER A 185 -19.68 -4.84 15.19
N ASN A 186 -19.43 -5.71 16.16
CA ASN A 186 -18.80 -7.01 15.94
C ASN A 186 -19.68 -7.97 15.12
N ASP A 187 -21.01 -7.93 15.31
CA ASP A 187 -21.93 -8.73 14.49
C ASP A 187 -21.98 -8.27 13.02
N LEU A 188 -21.67 -7.00 12.76
CA LEU A 188 -21.74 -6.37 11.44
C LEU A 188 -20.42 -6.39 10.66
N THR A 189 -19.28 -6.69 11.31
CA THR A 189 -17.94 -6.65 10.71
C THR A 189 -17.23 -7.99 10.81
#